data_AF-A0AAD2HKJ4-F1
#
_entry.id   AF-A0AAD2HKJ4-F1
#
_cell.length_a   1.000
_cell.length_b   1.000
_cell.length_c   1.000
_cell.angle_alpha   90.00
_cell.angle_beta   90.00
_cell.angle_gamma   90.00
#
_symmetry.space_group_name_H-M   'P 1'
#
loop_
_entity.id
_entity.type
_entity.pdbx_description
1 polymer ?
#
loop_
_entity_poly.entity_id
_entity_poly.type
_entity_poly.pdbx_seq_one_letter_code
_entity_poly.pdbx_strand_id
1 'polypeptide(L)'
;MGRNQHKPIPPAEDLQPFIAKYWKQNKSDVAILALLKKHHIDLSKYGLEIASFRKIREKLGYIRARAQGHTVESIVTPISKLRITYPKAGGREMVSLLFHEENIRVARETVMHYFRVYEPDLVRERRQRHFKRKRFWAAGANDIWAVDQHDKWKYKFGLALHTGIDPFLGLIHWMRIWWNNNNPRLILSYYLDVIENLGGGVPSALLAILRTKTSANGCQASATSPVTSCGSIRSWLSP
;
A
#
# COMPACT_ATOMS: atom_id res chain seq x y z
N MET A 1 -24.46 26.22 42.43
CA MET A 1 -24.08 26.19 40.99
C MET A 1 -23.40 24.86 40.69
N GLY A 2 -24.08 23.97 39.98
CA GLY A 2 -23.53 22.65 39.65
C GLY A 2 -22.30 22.78 38.75
N ARG A 3 -21.15 22.28 39.20
CA ARG A 3 -19.95 22.18 38.36
C ARG A 3 -20.26 21.16 37.26
N ASN A 4 -20.48 21.62 36.04
CA ASN A 4 -20.56 20.73 34.88
C ASN A 4 -19.27 19.91 34.83
N GLN A 5 -19.37 18.63 35.18
CA GLN A 5 -18.23 17.69 35.24
C GLN A 5 -17.74 17.30 33.83
N HIS A 6 -18.31 17.88 32.77
CA HIS A 6 -18.02 17.54 31.39
C HIS A 6 -17.27 18.68 30.72
N LYS A 7 -16.06 18.37 30.26
CA LYS A 7 -15.25 19.31 29.49
C LYS A 7 -16.00 19.68 28.20
N PRO A 8 -15.92 20.96 27.77
CA PRO A 8 -16.58 21.39 26.55
C PRO A 8 -16.02 20.63 25.33
N ILE A 9 -16.85 20.53 24.30
CA ILE A 9 -16.46 19.96 23.00
C ILE A 9 -15.65 21.03 22.26
N PRO A 10 -14.50 20.67 21.64
CA PRO A 10 -13.73 21.62 20.86
C PRO A 10 -14.52 22.14 19.65
N PRO A 11 -14.35 23.41 19.24
CA PRO A 11 -14.98 23.96 18.05
C PRO A 11 -14.69 23.12 16.80
N ALA A 12 -15.70 22.97 15.93
CA ALA A 12 -15.57 22.13 14.74
C ALA A 12 -14.58 22.70 13.71
N GLU A 13 -14.47 24.03 13.64
CA GLU A 13 -13.60 24.78 12.72
C GLU A 13 -12.11 24.48 12.97
N ASP A 14 -11.70 24.46 14.24
CA ASP A 14 -10.32 24.15 14.64
C ASP A 14 -9.92 22.71 14.27
N LEU A 15 -10.87 21.77 14.33
CA LEU A 15 -10.62 20.36 14.04
C LEU A 15 -10.69 20.02 12.55
N GLN A 16 -11.43 20.81 11.77
CA GLN A 16 -11.69 20.55 10.36
C GLN A 16 -10.44 20.25 9.53
N PRO A 17 -9.34 21.05 9.57
CA PRO A 17 -8.16 20.77 8.73
C PRO A 17 -7.48 19.44 9.10
N PHE A 18 -7.46 19.10 10.39
CA PHE A 18 -6.87 17.84 10.87
C PHE A 18 -7.74 16.65 10.54
N ILE A 19 -9.06 16.79 10.68
CA ILE A 19 -10.02 15.76 10.26
C ILE A 19 -9.89 15.52 8.76
N ALA A 20 -9.85 16.57 7.94
CA ALA A 20 -9.67 16.48 6.49
C ALA A 20 -8.39 15.72 6.12
N LYS A 21 -7.26 16.06 6.77
CA LYS A 21 -5.97 15.41 6.56
C LYS A 21 -6.04 13.91 6.85
N TYR A 22 -6.53 13.52 8.04
CA TYR A 22 -6.58 12.11 8.42
C TYR A 22 -7.69 11.33 7.69
N TRP A 23 -8.75 12.02 7.27
CA TRP A 23 -9.78 11.47 6.41
C TRP A 23 -9.22 11.09 5.05
N LYS A 24 -8.45 11.98 4.41
CA LYS A 24 -7.79 11.72 3.12
C LYS A 24 -6.81 10.55 3.19
N GLN A 25 -6.24 10.27 4.37
CA GLN A 25 -5.42 9.07 4.64
C GLN A 25 -6.25 7.78 4.85
N ASN A 26 -7.57 7.84 4.66
CA ASN A 26 -8.52 6.74 4.83
C ASN A 26 -8.49 6.09 6.23
N LYS A 27 -8.18 6.86 7.28
CA LYS A 27 -8.16 6.34 8.66
C LYS A 27 -9.57 6.07 9.21
N SER A 28 -9.68 5.13 10.15
CA SER A 28 -10.92 4.83 10.87
C SER A 28 -11.25 5.94 11.88
N ASP A 29 -12.51 6.06 12.29
CA ASP A 29 -12.90 7.09 13.27
C ASP A 29 -12.12 6.97 14.58
N VAL A 30 -11.87 5.75 15.04
CA VAL A 30 -11.07 5.47 16.24
C VAL A 30 -9.63 5.96 16.06
N ALA A 31 -9.03 5.69 14.91
CA ALA A 31 -7.66 6.11 14.62
C ALA A 31 -7.56 7.63 14.46
N ILE A 32 -8.54 8.27 13.80
CA ILE A 32 -8.58 9.73 13.68
C ILE A 32 -8.71 10.35 15.07
N LEU A 33 -9.65 9.88 15.90
CA LEU A 33 -9.84 10.37 17.25
C LEU A 33 -8.58 10.21 18.11
N ALA A 34 -7.90 9.06 18.04
CA ALA A 34 -6.66 8.82 18.76
C ALA A 34 -5.55 9.81 18.34
N LEU A 35 -5.43 10.10 17.04
CA LEU A 35 -4.46 11.07 16.53
C LEU A 35 -4.81 12.52 16.92
N LEU A 36 -6.10 12.88 16.90
CA LEU A 36 -6.56 14.18 17.37
C LEU A 36 -6.24 14.38 18.85
N LYS A 37 -6.57 13.41 19.70
CA LYS A 37 -6.26 13.45 21.14
C LYS A 37 -4.76 13.52 21.44
N LYS A 38 -3.93 12.90 20.59
CA LYS A 38 -2.49 12.83 20.80
C LYS A 38 -1.77 14.11 20.38
N HIS A 39 -2.23 14.78 19.33
CA HIS A 39 -1.44 15.81 18.66
C HIS A 39 -2.13 17.17 18.49
N HIS A 40 -3.47 17.22 18.54
CA HIS A 40 -4.22 18.41 18.10
C HIS A 40 -5.25 18.91 19.10
N ILE A 41 -5.51 18.17 20.18
CA ILE A 41 -6.48 18.54 21.22
C ILE A 41 -5.75 18.63 22.55
N ASP A 42 -5.90 19.76 23.22
CA ASP A 42 -5.55 19.89 24.62
C ASP A 42 -6.60 19.18 25.49
N LEU A 43 -6.24 17.99 25.96
CA LEU A 43 -7.09 17.14 26.80
C LEU A 43 -7.34 17.76 28.19
N SER A 44 -6.59 18.78 28.60
CA SER A 44 -6.86 19.49 29.86
C SER A 44 -8.13 20.34 29.74
N LYS A 45 -8.30 21.01 28.59
CA LYS A 45 -9.36 21.98 28.30
C LYS A 45 -10.59 21.36 27.64
N TYR A 46 -10.41 20.41 26.72
CA TYR A 46 -11.50 19.88 25.91
C TYR A 46 -11.71 18.37 26.10
N GLY A 47 -12.97 17.96 26.03
CA GLY A 47 -13.38 16.55 26.01
C GLY A 47 -13.89 16.17 24.63
N LEU A 48 -13.32 15.12 24.03
CA LEU A 48 -13.82 14.59 22.76
C LEU A 48 -13.98 13.07 22.83
N GLU A 49 -15.23 12.63 22.80
CA GLU A 49 -15.58 11.21 22.71
C GLU A 49 -16.00 10.81 21.31
N ILE A 50 -16.06 9.51 21.05
CA ILE A 50 -16.30 8.97 19.71
C ILE A 50 -17.68 9.36 19.16
N ALA A 51 -18.70 9.44 20.01
CA ALA A 51 -20.05 9.84 19.61
C ALA A 51 -20.07 11.31 19.16
N SER A 52 -19.49 12.21 19.95
CA SER A 52 -19.37 13.63 19.62
C SER A 52 -18.51 13.85 18.37
N PHE A 53 -17.39 13.12 18.25
CA PHE A 53 -16.56 13.15 17.05
C PHE A 53 -17.34 12.73 15.79
N ARG A 54 -18.14 11.65 15.86
CA ARG A 54 -18.97 11.20 14.73
C ARG A 54 -19.95 12.29 14.29
N LYS A 55 -20.59 12.97 15.23
CA LYS A 55 -21.51 14.11 14.95
C LYS A 55 -20.78 15.27 14.26
N ILE A 56 -19.61 15.68 14.78
CA ILE A 56 -18.81 16.76 14.17
C ILE A 56 -18.40 16.38 12.74
N ARG A 57 -17.88 15.17 12.58
CA ARG A 57 -17.44 14.63 11.29
C ARG A 57 -18.57 14.61 10.25
N GLU A 58 -19.78 14.19 10.66
CA GLU A 58 -20.97 14.20 9.80
C GLU A 58 -21.44 15.61 9.46
N LYS A 59 -21.41 16.53 10.44
CA LYS A 59 -21.71 17.96 10.20
C LYS A 59 -20.74 18.58 9.19
N LEU A 60 -19.48 18.14 9.17
CA LEU A 60 -18.46 18.56 8.20
C LEU A 60 -18.56 17.86 6.83
N GLY A 61 -19.56 17.00 6.61
CA GLY A 61 -19.79 16.32 5.32
C GLY A 61 -18.91 15.09 5.07
N TYR A 62 -18.09 14.68 6.04
CA TYR A 62 -17.31 13.44 5.93
C TYR A 62 -18.22 12.27 6.29
N ILE A 63 -18.89 11.65 5.31
CA ILE A 63 -19.86 10.57 5.56
C ILE A 63 -19.21 9.20 5.28
N ARG A 64 -19.49 8.18 6.10
CA ARG A 64 -18.99 6.80 5.88
C ARG A 64 -19.89 6.05 4.89
N ALA A 65 -19.35 5.02 4.24
CA ALA A 65 -20.03 4.24 3.21
C ALA A 65 -21.45 3.79 3.58
N ARG A 66 -21.64 3.25 4.80
CA ARG A 66 -22.97 2.78 5.25
C ARG A 66 -24.01 3.90 5.30
N ALA A 67 -23.60 5.11 5.67
CA ALA A 67 -24.49 6.26 5.74
C ALA A 67 -24.67 6.94 4.38
N GLN A 68 -23.72 6.80 3.45
CA GLN A 68 -23.89 7.29 2.08
C GLN A 68 -24.88 6.43 1.27
N GLY A 69 -24.94 5.12 1.52
CA GLY A 69 -25.96 4.24 0.94
C GLY A 69 -25.89 4.10 -0.59
N HIS A 70 -24.74 4.33 -1.22
CA HIS A 70 -24.60 4.23 -2.67
C HIS A 70 -24.98 2.85 -3.22
N THR A 71 -25.89 2.84 -4.20
CA THR A 71 -26.30 1.67 -4.97
C THR A 71 -25.40 1.45 -6.17
N VAL A 72 -25.56 0.32 -6.86
CA VAL A 72 -24.81 0.02 -8.09
C VAL A 72 -25.06 1.06 -9.18
N GLU A 73 -26.29 1.55 -9.31
CA GLU A 73 -26.66 2.54 -10.32
C GLU A 73 -25.95 3.88 -10.08
N SER A 74 -25.89 4.33 -8.81
CA SER A 74 -25.22 5.58 -8.43
C SER A 74 -23.72 5.59 -8.73
N ILE A 75 -23.08 4.43 -8.78
CA ILE A 75 -21.63 4.31 -8.97
C ILE A 75 -21.22 4.06 -10.43
N VAL A 76 -22.18 3.85 -11.35
CA VAL A 76 -21.90 3.60 -12.78
C VAL A 76 -21.14 4.79 -13.38
N THR A 77 -21.67 6.01 -13.25
CA THR A 77 -21.05 7.20 -13.85
C THR A 77 -19.64 7.48 -13.29
N PRO A 78 -19.41 7.48 -11.96
CA PRO A 78 -18.07 7.60 -11.40
C PRO A 78 -17.10 6.51 -11.87
N ILE A 79 -17.53 5.24 -11.93
CA ILE A 79 -16.66 4.14 -12.36
C ILE A 79 -16.31 4.28 -13.85
N SER A 80 -17.27 4.61 -14.70
CA SER A 80 -17.04 4.82 -16.13
C SER A 80 -16.01 5.93 -16.38
N LYS A 81 -16.08 7.04 -15.63
CA LYS A 81 -15.07 8.11 -15.68
C LYS A 81 -13.70 7.60 -15.26
N LEU A 82 -13.61 6.87 -14.15
CA LEU A 82 -12.34 6.31 -13.66
C LEU A 82 -11.75 5.25 -14.61
N ARG A 83 -12.58 4.53 -15.37
CA ARG A 83 -12.13 3.53 -16.33
C ARG A 83 -11.36 4.12 -17.52
N ILE A 84 -11.60 5.40 -17.87
CA ILE A 84 -10.83 6.11 -18.91
C ILE A 84 -9.36 6.20 -18.48
N THR A 85 -9.10 6.60 -17.24
CA THR A 85 -7.73 6.76 -16.71
C THR A 85 -7.15 5.42 -16.24
N TYR A 86 -7.97 4.55 -15.64
CA TYR A 86 -7.55 3.31 -14.99
C TYR A 86 -8.30 2.08 -15.53
N PRO A 87 -8.07 1.69 -16.80
CA PRO A 87 -8.86 0.66 -17.47
C PRO A 87 -8.75 -0.70 -16.78
N LYS A 88 -7.59 -1.02 -16.19
CA LYS A 88 -7.32 -2.31 -15.54
C LYS A 88 -7.39 -2.28 -14.01
N ALA A 89 -7.98 -1.25 -13.39
CA ALA A 89 -8.10 -1.16 -11.94
C ALA A 89 -8.93 -2.29 -11.31
N GLY A 90 -8.39 -2.91 -10.26
CA GLY A 90 -9.02 -4.01 -9.50
C GLY A 90 -10.17 -3.56 -8.59
N GLY A 91 -10.94 -4.48 -7.99
CA GLY A 91 -12.06 -4.09 -7.11
C GLY A 91 -11.63 -3.31 -5.87
N ARG A 92 -10.52 -3.72 -5.25
CA ARG A 92 -9.95 -2.99 -4.10
C ARG A 92 -9.42 -1.61 -4.50
N GLU A 93 -8.78 -1.55 -5.66
CA GLU A 93 -8.21 -0.33 -6.21
C GLU A 93 -9.30 0.65 -6.62
N MET A 94 -10.37 0.17 -7.27
CA MET A 94 -11.53 0.98 -7.64
C MET A 94 -12.23 1.59 -6.42
N VAL A 95 -12.39 0.84 -5.32
CA VAL A 95 -12.87 1.41 -4.05
C VAL A 95 -11.97 2.53 -3.55
N SER A 96 -10.65 2.39 -3.70
CA SER A 96 -9.68 3.43 -3.34
C SER A 96 -9.78 4.64 -4.25
N LEU A 97 -9.89 4.44 -5.57
CA LEU A 97 -10.01 5.49 -6.56
C LEU A 97 -11.30 6.29 -6.39
N LEU A 98 -12.43 5.62 -6.20
CA LEU A 98 -13.71 6.27 -5.88
C LEU A 98 -13.59 7.17 -4.65
N PHE A 99 -12.83 6.75 -3.64
CA PHE A 99 -12.61 7.55 -2.44
C PHE A 99 -11.69 8.76 -2.69
N HIS A 100 -10.59 8.58 -3.43
CA HIS A 100 -9.58 9.63 -3.59
C HIS A 100 -9.90 10.64 -4.70
N GLU A 101 -10.49 10.20 -5.80
CA GLU A 101 -10.76 11.02 -6.98
C GLU A 101 -12.18 11.61 -6.95
N GLU A 102 -13.17 10.84 -6.51
CA GLU A 102 -14.58 11.24 -6.56
C GLU A 102 -15.16 11.51 -5.15
N ASN A 103 -14.39 11.32 -4.07
CA ASN A 103 -14.83 11.45 -2.67
C ASN A 103 -16.03 10.55 -2.29
N ILE A 104 -16.20 9.43 -3.00
CA ILE A 104 -17.29 8.47 -2.82
C ILE A 104 -16.76 7.27 -2.00
N ARG A 105 -17.43 6.92 -0.91
CA ARG A 105 -17.15 5.71 -0.13
C ARG A 105 -18.19 4.64 -0.43
N VAL A 106 -17.75 3.59 -1.09
CA VAL A 106 -18.61 2.46 -1.45
C VAL A 106 -18.12 1.19 -0.74
N ALA A 107 -19.06 0.33 -0.35
CA ALA A 107 -18.71 -1.02 0.11
C ALA A 107 -18.05 -1.80 -1.04
N ARG A 108 -17.07 -2.64 -0.71
CA ARG A 108 -16.37 -3.44 -1.72
C ARG A 108 -17.35 -4.37 -2.45
N GLU A 109 -18.33 -4.88 -1.72
CA GLU A 109 -19.37 -5.77 -2.22
C GLU A 109 -20.17 -5.12 -3.35
N THR A 110 -20.55 -3.85 -3.22
CA THR A 110 -21.28 -3.10 -4.24
C THR A 110 -20.45 -2.93 -5.52
N VAL A 111 -19.17 -2.59 -5.40
CA VAL A 111 -18.25 -2.48 -6.56
C VAL A 111 -18.05 -3.84 -7.22
N MET A 112 -17.92 -4.91 -6.43
CA MET A 112 -17.82 -6.26 -6.96
C MET A 112 -19.11 -6.73 -7.63
N HIS A 113 -20.27 -6.29 -7.15
CA HIS A 113 -21.55 -6.55 -7.81
C HIS A 113 -21.63 -5.82 -9.15
N TYR A 114 -21.27 -4.53 -9.19
CA TYR A 114 -21.13 -3.76 -10.44
C TYR A 114 -20.25 -4.49 -11.46
N PHE A 115 -19.05 -4.96 -11.08
CA PHE A 115 -18.17 -5.69 -12.00
C PHE A 115 -18.76 -7.00 -12.53
N ARG A 116 -19.58 -7.69 -11.75
CA ARG A 116 -20.23 -8.92 -12.23
C ARG A 116 -21.34 -8.64 -13.23
N VAL A 117 -22.03 -7.51 -13.08
CA VAL A 117 -23.17 -7.12 -13.93
C VAL A 117 -22.68 -6.45 -15.21
N TYR A 118 -21.78 -5.46 -15.10
CA TYR A 118 -21.39 -4.60 -16.22
C TYR A 118 -20.06 -5.00 -16.89
N GLU A 119 -19.17 -5.69 -16.17
CA GLU A 119 -17.83 -6.03 -16.69
C GLU A 119 -17.45 -7.52 -16.48
N PRO A 120 -18.34 -8.48 -16.80
CA PRO A 120 -18.11 -9.89 -16.53
C PRO A 120 -16.85 -10.44 -17.24
N ASP A 121 -16.53 -9.90 -18.42
CA ASP A 121 -15.37 -10.30 -19.21
C ASP A 121 -14.05 -9.95 -18.51
N LEU A 122 -13.92 -8.73 -17.98
CA LEU A 122 -12.75 -8.29 -17.23
C LEU A 122 -12.56 -9.10 -15.94
N VAL A 123 -13.67 -9.50 -15.30
CA VAL A 123 -13.63 -10.39 -14.14
C VAL A 123 -13.15 -11.78 -14.54
N ARG A 124 -13.61 -12.31 -15.67
CA ARG A 124 -13.22 -13.62 -16.20
C ARG A 124 -11.75 -13.65 -16.60
N GLU A 125 -11.27 -12.65 -17.33
CA GLU A 125 -9.85 -12.52 -17.71
C GLU A 125 -8.92 -12.56 -16.49
N ARG A 126 -9.30 -11.85 -15.41
CA ARG A 126 -8.51 -11.87 -14.16
C ARG A 126 -8.56 -13.21 -13.43
N ARG A 127 -9.67 -13.95 -13.53
CA ARG A 127 -9.82 -15.27 -12.90
C ARG A 127 -9.01 -16.35 -13.61
N GLN A 128 -8.65 -16.15 -14.88
CA GLN A 128 -7.91 -17.14 -15.67
C GLN A 128 -6.50 -17.45 -15.13
N ARG A 129 -6.01 -16.76 -14.07
CA ARG A 129 -4.81 -17.16 -13.31
C ARG A 129 -3.61 -17.51 -14.18
N HIS A 130 -3.42 -16.83 -15.30
CA HIS A 130 -2.17 -16.95 -16.04
C HIS A 130 -1.07 -16.30 -15.20
N PHE A 131 -0.20 -17.14 -14.62
CA PHE A 131 1.07 -16.67 -14.10
C PHE A 131 1.87 -16.11 -15.27
N LYS A 132 1.77 -14.80 -15.48
CA LYS A 132 2.64 -14.11 -16.44
C LYS A 132 4.05 -14.18 -15.87
N ARG A 133 4.91 -14.99 -16.49
CA ARG A 133 6.32 -15.04 -16.14
C ARG A 133 6.90 -13.64 -16.29
N LYS A 134 7.42 -13.08 -15.21
CA LYS A 134 8.26 -11.89 -15.26
C LYS A 134 9.65 -12.31 -15.74
N ARG A 135 10.21 -11.58 -16.69
CA ARG A 135 11.64 -11.71 -17.06
C ARG A 135 12.41 -10.72 -16.21
N PHE A 136 13.42 -11.20 -15.50
CA PHE A 136 14.40 -10.36 -14.83
C PHE A 136 15.54 -10.09 -15.82
N TRP A 137 15.98 -8.84 -15.88
CA TRP A 137 17.15 -8.42 -16.62
C TRP A 137 18.13 -7.89 -15.60
N ALA A 138 19.33 -8.45 -15.58
CA ALA A 138 20.40 -8.10 -14.65
C ALA A 138 21.68 -7.90 -15.46
N ALA A 139 22.45 -6.87 -15.12
CA ALA A 139 23.71 -6.54 -15.77
C ALA A 139 24.83 -7.54 -15.46
N GLY A 140 24.70 -8.28 -14.35
CA GLY A 140 25.66 -9.29 -13.93
C GLY A 140 25.29 -9.94 -12.60
N ALA A 141 26.24 -10.71 -12.05
CA ALA A 141 26.14 -11.28 -10.71
C ALA A 141 25.97 -10.17 -9.66
N ASN A 142 25.13 -10.42 -8.65
CA ASN A 142 24.80 -9.46 -7.61
C ASN A 142 24.17 -8.14 -8.12
N ASP A 143 23.68 -8.07 -9.35
CA ASP A 143 22.96 -6.87 -9.78
C ASP A 143 21.56 -6.79 -9.15
N ILE A 144 20.87 -7.94 -9.06
CA ILE A 144 19.53 -8.05 -8.48
C ILE A 144 19.48 -9.24 -7.53
N TRP A 145 19.04 -9.02 -6.30
CA TRP A 145 18.67 -10.12 -5.40
C TRP A 145 17.15 -10.18 -5.22
N ALA A 146 16.56 -11.31 -5.58
CA ALA A 146 15.14 -11.61 -5.41
C ALA A 146 14.88 -12.24 -4.04
N VAL A 147 14.15 -11.53 -3.17
CA VAL A 147 13.77 -12.01 -1.84
C VAL A 147 12.29 -12.36 -1.80
N ASP A 148 11.95 -13.56 -1.35
CA ASP A 148 10.58 -14.03 -1.20
C ASP A 148 10.35 -14.70 0.17
N GLN A 149 9.10 -14.68 0.62
CA GLN A 149 8.64 -15.31 1.86
C GLN A 149 7.38 -16.12 1.59
N HIS A 150 7.38 -17.39 2.02
CA HIS A 150 6.30 -18.32 1.73
C HIS A 150 5.63 -18.88 3.00
N ASP A 151 4.31 -18.70 3.09
CA ASP A 151 3.48 -19.17 4.22
C ASP A 151 2.91 -20.59 4.03
N LYS A 152 3.42 -21.39 3.10
CA LYS A 152 2.82 -22.69 2.72
C LYS A 152 2.74 -23.65 3.91
N TRP A 153 3.78 -23.65 4.72
CA TRP A 153 3.90 -24.50 5.90
C TRP A 153 3.35 -23.85 7.16
N LYS A 154 2.97 -22.58 7.10
CA LYS A 154 2.56 -21.82 8.28
C LYS A 154 1.24 -22.33 8.82
N TYR A 155 0.31 -22.66 7.93
CA TYR A 155 -1.02 -23.13 8.29
C TYR A 155 -1.04 -24.57 8.81
N LYS A 156 -0.03 -25.40 8.47
CA LYS A 156 0.04 -26.80 8.90
C LYS A 156 1.01 -27.04 10.05
N PHE A 157 2.14 -26.35 10.04
CA PHE A 157 3.28 -26.61 10.93
C PHE A 157 3.71 -25.36 11.72
N GLY A 158 3.07 -24.20 11.50
CA GLY A 158 3.51 -22.95 12.13
C GLY A 158 4.82 -22.39 11.58
N LEU A 159 5.32 -22.91 10.44
CA LEU A 159 6.61 -22.54 9.86
C LEU A 159 6.47 -21.72 8.57
N ALA A 160 7.26 -20.66 8.43
CA ALA A 160 7.38 -19.80 7.27
C ALA A 160 8.77 -19.95 6.65
N LEU A 161 8.81 -20.06 5.32
CA LEU A 161 10.04 -20.16 4.56
C LEU A 161 10.47 -18.76 4.08
N HIS A 162 11.75 -18.46 4.19
CA HIS A 162 12.36 -17.21 3.73
C HIS A 162 13.49 -17.54 2.77
N THR A 163 13.47 -16.95 1.57
CA THR A 163 14.44 -17.25 0.51
C THR A 163 14.98 -15.98 -0.13
N GLY A 164 16.28 -15.92 -0.35
CA GLY A 164 16.95 -14.90 -1.15
C GLY A 164 17.71 -15.58 -2.28
N ILE A 165 17.49 -15.14 -3.52
CA ILE A 165 18.01 -15.77 -4.73
C ILE A 165 18.58 -14.70 -5.66
N ASP A 166 19.76 -14.91 -6.21
CA ASP A 166 20.25 -14.16 -7.37
C ASP A 166 19.72 -14.83 -8.65
N PRO A 167 18.82 -14.17 -9.42
CA PRO A 167 18.24 -14.75 -10.62
C PRO A 167 19.22 -14.79 -11.81
N PHE A 168 20.31 -14.01 -11.79
CA PHE A 168 21.33 -14.03 -12.84
C PHE A 168 22.21 -15.26 -12.70
N LEU A 169 22.70 -15.54 -11.48
CA LEU A 169 23.51 -16.71 -11.19
C LEU A 169 22.69 -17.98 -10.95
N GLY A 170 21.41 -17.84 -10.61
CA GLY A 170 20.60 -18.94 -10.07
C GLY A 170 21.04 -19.38 -8.67
N LEU A 171 21.80 -18.54 -7.95
CA LEU A 171 22.36 -18.85 -6.65
C LEU A 171 21.34 -18.55 -5.54
N ILE A 172 21.14 -19.50 -4.63
CA ILE A 172 20.35 -19.28 -3.42
C ILE A 172 21.27 -18.71 -2.35
N HIS A 173 21.13 -17.43 -2.04
CA HIS A 173 21.88 -16.77 -0.98
C HIS A 173 21.48 -17.26 0.41
N TRP A 174 20.17 -17.42 0.64
CA TRP A 174 19.69 -18.03 1.87
C TRP A 174 18.37 -18.78 1.65
N MET A 175 18.17 -19.82 2.44
CA MET A 175 16.90 -20.49 2.62
C MET A 175 16.76 -20.81 4.11
N ARG A 176 15.91 -20.07 4.82
CA ARG A 176 15.74 -20.18 6.27
C ARG A 176 14.28 -20.40 6.64
N ILE A 177 14.05 -21.14 7.71
CA ILE A 177 12.73 -21.43 8.25
C ILE A 177 12.56 -20.67 9.56
N TRP A 178 11.40 -20.05 9.76
CA TRP A 178 11.06 -19.36 11.01
C TRP A 178 9.57 -19.46 11.32
N TRP A 179 9.15 -19.24 12.56
CA TRP A 179 7.71 -19.29 12.91
C TRP A 179 6.91 -18.07 12.40
N ASN A 180 7.58 -16.97 12.05
CA ASN A 180 6.94 -15.73 11.62
C ASN A 180 7.55 -15.18 10.31
N ASN A 181 6.68 -14.56 9.51
CA ASN A 181 6.99 -13.87 8.26
C ASN A 181 6.93 -12.33 8.43
N ASN A 182 6.13 -11.83 9.38
CA ASN A 182 5.82 -10.40 9.51
C ASN A 182 6.95 -9.54 10.11
N ASN A 183 8.11 -10.10 10.48
CA ASN A 183 9.20 -9.34 11.07
C ASN A 183 10.25 -8.98 9.99
N PRO A 184 10.29 -7.72 9.50
CA PRO A 184 11.25 -7.33 8.48
C PRO A 184 12.71 -7.36 8.97
N ARG A 185 12.93 -7.24 10.30
CA ARG A 185 14.27 -7.30 10.89
C ARG A 185 14.93 -8.67 10.67
N LEU A 186 14.12 -9.72 10.59
CA LEU A 186 14.60 -11.07 10.35
C LEU A 186 15.16 -11.22 8.93
N ILE A 187 14.44 -10.70 7.93
CA ILE A 187 14.90 -10.70 6.53
C ILE A 187 16.17 -9.87 6.40
N LEU A 188 16.21 -8.71 7.07
CA LEU A 188 17.40 -7.86 7.09
C LEU A 188 18.60 -8.60 7.69
N SER A 189 18.43 -9.34 8.79
CA SER A 189 19.53 -10.13 9.35
C SER A 189 20.07 -11.16 8.37
N TYR A 190 19.19 -11.85 7.62
CA TYR A 190 19.64 -12.84 6.64
C TYR A 190 20.40 -12.22 5.47
N TYR A 191 19.99 -11.03 5.06
CA TYR A 191 20.68 -10.25 4.06
C TYR A 191 22.06 -9.80 4.53
N LEU A 192 22.17 -9.28 5.75
CA LEU A 192 23.44 -8.85 6.34
C LEU A 192 24.40 -10.04 6.51
N ASP A 193 23.93 -11.18 7.01
CA ASP A 193 24.73 -12.40 7.13
C ASP A 193 25.35 -12.80 5.78
N VAL A 194 24.60 -12.66 4.68
CA VAL A 194 25.11 -12.98 3.34
C VAL A 194 26.13 -11.96 2.86
N ILE A 195 25.92 -10.67 3.10
CA ILE A 195 26.90 -9.62 2.75
C ILE A 195 28.22 -9.86 3.48
N GLU A 196 28.16 -10.17 4.78
CA GLU A 196 29.35 -10.47 5.57
C GLU A 196 30.11 -11.68 5.01
N ASN A 197 29.39 -12.75 4.66
CA ASN A 197 29.99 -13.95 4.05
C ASN A 197 30.59 -13.69 2.66
N LEU A 198 30.07 -12.71 1.91
CA LEU A 198 30.58 -12.32 0.60
C LEU A 198 31.69 -11.26 0.68
N GLY A 199 32.17 -10.91 1.88
CA GLY A 199 33.24 -9.94 2.08
C GLY A 199 32.81 -8.48 1.82
N GLY A 200 31.52 -8.15 1.99
CA GLY A 200 31.00 -6.80 1.84
C GLY A 200 30.41 -6.47 0.46
N GLY A 201 30.30 -7.44 -0.44
CA GLY A 201 29.61 -7.26 -1.72
C GLY A 201 28.11 -7.03 -1.52
N VAL A 202 27.61 -5.86 -1.90
CA VAL A 202 26.19 -5.47 -1.82
C VAL A 202 25.58 -5.52 -3.21
N PRO A 203 24.34 -6.02 -3.38
CA PRO A 203 23.72 -5.96 -4.69
C PRO A 203 23.37 -4.54 -5.10
N SER A 204 23.43 -4.25 -6.40
CA SER A 204 23.00 -2.96 -6.96
C SER A 204 21.52 -2.68 -6.66
N ALA A 205 20.69 -3.72 -6.65
CA ALA A 205 19.28 -3.64 -6.29
C ALA A 205 18.80 -4.87 -5.48
N LEU A 206 18.07 -4.60 -4.40
CA LEU A 206 17.33 -5.63 -3.67
C LEU A 206 15.87 -5.64 -4.11
N LEU A 207 15.46 -6.69 -4.81
CA LEU A 207 14.08 -6.90 -5.22
C LEU A 207 13.36 -7.77 -4.19
N ALA A 208 12.64 -7.14 -3.26
CA ALA A 208 11.66 -7.87 -2.47
C ALA A 208 10.47 -8.26 -3.37
N ILE A 209 10.38 -9.55 -3.73
CA ILE A 209 9.19 -10.16 -4.32
C ILE A 209 8.16 -10.32 -3.18
N LEU A 210 7.76 -9.20 -2.60
CA LEU A 210 6.57 -9.16 -1.78
C LEU A 210 5.44 -9.62 -2.70
N ARG A 211 4.63 -10.59 -2.24
CA ARG A 211 3.25 -10.70 -2.69
C ARG A 211 2.74 -9.26 -2.78
N THR A 212 2.47 -8.77 -3.98
CA THR A 212 1.68 -7.58 -4.13
C THR A 212 0.31 -7.93 -3.55
N LYS A 213 0.14 -7.76 -2.23
CA LYS A 213 -1.08 -7.16 -1.74
C LYS A 213 -1.12 -5.86 -2.50
N THR A 214 -1.86 -5.85 -3.60
CA THR A 214 -2.18 -4.67 -4.40
C THR A 214 -2.57 -3.57 -3.41
N SER A 215 -1.58 -2.78 -3.09
CA SER A 215 -1.62 -1.52 -2.38
C SER A 215 -1.28 -0.56 -3.48
N ALA A 216 -2.24 0.29 -3.78
CA ALA A 216 -2.03 1.48 -4.58
C ALA A 216 -0.74 2.13 -4.09
N ASN A 217 0.22 2.21 -5.01
CA ASN A 217 1.29 3.18 -5.11
C ASN A 217 1.93 2.83 -6.46
N GLY A 218 1.47 3.52 -7.49
CA GLY A 218 2.09 3.50 -8.79
C GLY A 218 3.49 4.09 -8.68
N CYS A 219 4.47 3.22 -8.45
CA CYS A 219 5.84 3.46 -8.88
C CYS A 219 6.20 2.26 -9.76
N GLN A 220 5.93 2.38 -11.05
CA GLN A 220 6.68 1.62 -12.04
C GLN A 220 8.13 2.09 -11.90
N ALA A 221 8.97 1.31 -11.22
CA ALA A 221 10.41 1.45 -11.38
C ALA A 221 10.74 0.96 -12.79
N SER A 222 10.64 1.84 -13.77
CA SER A 222 11.31 1.68 -15.05
C SER A 222 12.79 1.96 -14.83
N ALA A 223 13.57 0.92 -14.62
CA ALA A 223 15.02 0.98 -14.84
C ALA A 223 15.25 0.95 -16.35
N THR A 224 14.92 2.05 -17.04
CA THR A 224 15.50 2.39 -18.33
C THR A 224 16.74 3.21 -18.04
N SER A 225 17.90 2.56 -18.00
CA SER A 225 19.17 3.26 -18.11
C SER A 225 19.19 3.98 -19.46
N PRO A 226 19.45 5.30 -19.53
CA PRO A 226 19.75 5.93 -20.79
C PRO A 226 21.15 5.47 -21.19
N VAL A 227 21.22 4.74 -22.31
CA VAL A 227 22.45 4.63 -23.10
C VAL A 227 22.75 6.03 -23.61
N THR A 228 23.56 6.79 -22.87
CA THR A 228 24.23 7.97 -23.41
C THR A 228 25.47 7.48 -24.15
N SER A 229 25.36 7.49 -25.47
CA SER A 229 26.51 7.67 -26.35
C SER A 229 27.30 8.90 -25.87
N CYS A 230 28.56 8.72 -25.51
CA CYS A 230 29.50 9.83 -25.45
C CYS A 230 30.80 9.40 -26.11
N GLY A 231 31.28 10.27 -26.99
CA GLY A 231 32.29 9.99 -27.98
C GLY A 231 33.67 9.76 -27.37
N SER A 232 34.47 9.07 -28.17
CA SER A 232 35.92 9.14 -28.21
C SER A 232 36.45 10.54 -27.86
N ILE A 233 37.22 10.65 -26.78
CA ILE A 233 38.33 11.60 -26.66
C ILE A 233 39.53 10.84 -26.09
N ARG A 234 40.38 10.37 -27.00
CA ARG A 234 41.81 10.22 -26.73
C ARG A 234 42.40 11.63 -26.62
N SER A 235 43.30 11.82 -25.66
CA SER A 235 44.51 12.65 -25.69
C SER A 235 44.70 13.46 -24.40
N TRP A 236 45.98 13.52 -24.00
CA TRP A 236 46.59 14.35 -22.97
C TRP A 236 46.58 13.80 -21.54
N LEU A 237 47.59 12.98 -21.22
CA LEU A 237 48.74 13.39 -20.38
C LEU A 237 49.73 12.22 -20.24
N SER A 238 50.85 12.32 -20.98
CA SER A 238 52.13 11.65 -20.71
C SER A 238 52.96 12.54 -19.75
N PRO A 239 54.01 12.03 -19.10
CA PRO A 239 55.23 11.55 -19.76
C PRO A 239 55.32 10.04 -19.94
#